data_AF-A0A5J4QWS6-F1
#
_entry.id   AF-A0A5J4QWS6-F1
#
_cell.length_a   1.000
_cell.length_b   1.000
_cell.length_c   1.000
_cell.angle_alpha   90.00
_cell.angle_beta   90.00
_cell.angle_gamma   90.00
#
_symmetry.space_group_name_H-M   'P 1'
#
loop_
_entity.id
_entity.type
_entity.pdbx_description
1 polymer ?
#
loop_
_entity_poly.entity_id
_entity_poly.type
_entity_poly.pdbx_seq_one_letter_code
_entity_poly.pdbx_strand_id
1 'polypeptide(L)'
;SLQNTRRIIGREFRFDSWRVPMNIALDYSWACADKEWQHEYGHKIQNFLYSQGIDSFVDQYNIDGTTVTDTLRAGGYKALRHSLGLVATSAAVSLTCSHSKSWEFIDAFWNAKHEPYADGYYDEYYDGLLQLFAFMHLSGKYQIIFPHNI
;
A
#
# COMPACT_ATOMS: atom_id res chain seq x y z
N SER A 1 -24.84 15.45 5.89
CA SER A 1 -23.64 15.96 5.19
C SER A 1 -22.53 16.16 6.21
N LEU A 2 -21.49 15.33 6.19
CA LEU A 2 -20.34 15.36 7.12
C LEU A 2 -19.26 16.39 6.71
N GLN A 3 -19.66 17.41 5.94
CA GLN A 3 -18.75 18.37 5.31
C GLN A 3 -18.27 19.51 6.22
N ASN A 4 -18.55 19.48 7.53
CA ASN A 4 -18.17 20.59 8.40
C ASN A 4 -17.34 20.14 9.61
N THR A 5 -16.07 19.79 9.36
CA THR A 5 -15.07 19.70 10.42
C THR A 5 -13.71 20.08 9.85
N ARG A 6 -13.43 21.39 9.79
CA ARG A 6 -12.14 22.00 9.37
C ARG A 6 -10.97 21.69 10.34
N ARG A 7 -10.94 20.51 10.96
CA ARG A 7 -10.00 20.18 12.03
C ARG A 7 -9.56 18.71 12.10
N ILE A 8 -10.00 17.85 11.18
CA ILE A 8 -9.49 16.48 11.11
C ILE A 8 -8.47 16.42 9.98
N ILE A 9 -7.20 16.59 10.34
CA ILE A 9 -6.10 16.07 9.52
C ILE A 9 -6.24 14.54 9.56
N GLY A 10 -6.27 13.86 8.42
CA GLY A 10 -6.32 12.39 8.36
C GLY A 10 -7.64 11.78 7.86
N ARG A 11 -8.44 12.52 7.08
CA ARG A 11 -9.52 11.89 6.30
C ARG A 11 -9.02 11.26 5.01
N GLU A 12 -7.90 11.72 4.46
CA GLU A 12 -7.38 11.23 3.18
C GLU A 12 -6.52 9.97 3.36
N PHE A 13 -6.41 9.17 2.30
CA PHE A 13 -5.45 8.08 2.18
C PHE A 13 -4.04 8.68 2.01
N ARG A 14 -3.17 8.49 3.00
CA ARG A 14 -1.79 9.03 3.02
C ARG A 14 -0.83 8.01 3.63
N PHE A 15 0.39 8.43 4.00
CA PHE A 15 1.49 7.59 4.51
C PHE A 15 1.04 6.45 5.44
N ASP A 16 0.23 6.75 6.46
CA ASP A 16 -0.27 5.75 7.41
C ASP A 16 -1.19 4.70 6.78
N SER A 17 -2.01 5.12 5.81
CA SER A 17 -3.00 4.29 5.12
C SER A 17 -2.34 3.25 4.20
N TRP A 18 -1.10 3.48 3.77
CA TRP A 18 -0.36 2.56 2.90
C TRP A 18 -0.15 1.18 3.52
N ARG A 19 -0.19 1.07 4.85
CA ARG A 19 -0.04 -0.23 5.55
C ARG A 19 -1.29 -1.09 5.49
N VAL A 20 -2.47 -0.50 5.29
CA VAL A 20 -3.74 -1.23 5.35
C VAL A 20 -3.78 -2.40 4.35
N PRO A 21 -3.40 -2.25 3.07
CA PRO A 21 -3.37 -3.36 2.12
C PRO A 21 -2.51 -4.54 2.58
N MET A 22 -1.34 -4.25 3.15
CA MET A 22 -0.43 -5.27 3.66
C MET A 22 -0.96 -5.93 4.95
N ASN A 23 -1.61 -5.16 5.84
CA ASN A 23 -2.27 -5.74 7.01
C ASN A 23 -3.42 -6.68 6.63
N ILE A 24 -4.18 -6.35 5.59
CA ILE A 24 -5.21 -7.23 5.03
C ILE A 24 -4.59 -8.49 4.43
N ALA A 25 -3.47 -8.36 3.72
CA ALA A 25 -2.73 -9.51 3.19
C ALA A 25 -2.22 -10.43 4.31
N LEU A 26 -1.74 -9.86 5.42
CA LEU A 26 -1.29 -10.60 6.61
C LEU A 26 -2.43 -11.42 7.21
N ASP A 27 -3.56 -10.77 7.53
CA ASP A 27 -4.71 -11.45 8.13
C ASP A 27 -5.28 -12.52 7.20
N TYR A 28 -5.36 -12.24 5.89
CA TYR A 28 -5.76 -13.23 4.89
C TYR A 28 -4.83 -14.45 4.88
N SER A 29 -3.51 -14.23 4.95
CA SER A 29 -2.52 -15.32 4.89
C SER A 29 -2.48 -16.18 6.16
N TRP A 30 -2.90 -15.65 7.30
CA TRP A 30 -2.77 -16.29 8.61
C TRP A 30 -4.08 -16.88 9.11
N ALA A 31 -5.16 -16.11 9.08
CA ALA A 31 -6.46 -16.49 9.64
C ALA A 31 -7.54 -16.64 8.58
N CYS A 32 -7.57 -15.76 7.56
CA CYS A 32 -8.54 -15.77 6.47
C CYS A 32 -10.01 -15.82 6.96
N ALA A 33 -10.32 -15.17 8.08
CA ALA A 33 -11.61 -15.29 8.75
C ALA A 33 -12.76 -14.56 8.01
N ASP A 34 -12.43 -13.55 7.18
CA ASP A 34 -13.39 -12.76 6.40
C ASP A 34 -12.99 -12.71 4.92
N LYS A 35 -12.90 -13.90 4.32
CA LYS A 35 -12.34 -14.11 2.99
C LYS A 35 -13.02 -13.25 1.92
N GLU A 36 -14.34 -13.21 1.89
CA GLU A 36 -15.12 -12.50 0.87
C GLU A 36 -14.85 -10.99 0.92
N TRP A 37 -14.85 -10.39 2.11
CA TRP A 37 -14.54 -8.97 2.27
C TRP A 37 -13.08 -8.66 1.92
N GLN A 38 -12.14 -9.52 2.31
CA GLN A 38 -10.71 -9.35 2.01
C GLN A 38 -10.42 -9.44 0.50
N HIS A 39 -11.12 -10.32 -0.21
CA HIS A 39 -11.09 -10.37 -1.68
C HIS A 39 -11.64 -9.09 -2.29
N GLU A 40 -12.81 -8.63 -1.83
CA GLU A 40 -13.42 -7.39 -2.33
C GLU A 40 -12.52 -6.17 -2.08
N TYR A 41 -11.90 -6.08 -0.90
CA TYR A 41 -10.95 -5.03 -0.59
C TYR A 41 -9.75 -5.04 -1.54
N GLY A 42 -9.09 -6.19 -1.71
CA GLY A 42 -7.93 -6.35 -2.58
C GLY A 42 -8.24 -5.97 -4.03
N HIS A 43 -9.37 -6.46 -4.55
CA HIS A 43 -9.84 -6.10 -5.89
C HIS A 43 -10.13 -4.60 -6.02
N LYS A 44 -10.80 -3.98 -5.05
CA LYS A 44 -11.14 -2.55 -5.12
C LYS A 44 -9.88 -1.68 -5.18
N ILE A 45 -8.93 -1.92 -4.28
CA ILE A 45 -7.73 -1.08 -4.23
C ILE A 45 -6.85 -1.29 -5.46
N GLN A 46 -6.63 -2.54 -5.89
CA GLN A 46 -5.83 -2.80 -7.09
C GLN A 46 -6.50 -2.26 -8.35
N ASN A 47 -7.82 -2.42 -8.52
CA ASN A 47 -8.53 -1.82 -9.66
C ASN A 47 -8.44 -0.30 -9.66
N PHE A 48 -8.55 0.35 -8.50
CA PHE A 48 -8.38 1.80 -8.40
C PHE A 48 -6.96 2.22 -8.78
N LEU A 49 -5.92 1.69 -8.13
CA LEU A 49 -4.53 2.07 -8.42
C LEU A 49 -4.15 1.77 -9.86
N TYR A 50 -4.60 0.63 -10.41
CA TYR A 50 -4.38 0.28 -11.80
C TYR A 50 -5.02 1.30 -12.77
N SER A 51 -6.19 1.85 -12.43
CA SER A 51 -6.83 2.91 -13.21
C SER A 51 -6.05 4.24 -13.22
N GLN A 52 -5.14 4.43 -12.25
CA GLN A 52 -4.23 5.56 -12.17
C GLN A 52 -2.88 5.29 -12.89
N GLY A 53 -2.72 4.08 -13.43
CA GLY A 53 -1.51 3.61 -14.10
C GLY A 53 -0.57 2.87 -13.14
N ILE A 54 -0.15 1.66 -13.51
CA ILE A 54 0.65 0.77 -12.66
C ILE A 54 2.00 1.39 -12.28
N ASP A 55 2.61 2.15 -13.18
CA ASP A 55 3.90 2.83 -12.97
C ASP A 55 3.76 4.31 -12.59
N SER A 56 2.52 4.80 -12.35
CA SER A 56 2.26 6.24 -12.22
C SER A 56 1.25 6.64 -11.14
N PHE A 57 0.58 5.69 -10.47
CA PHE A 57 -0.29 6.03 -9.36
C PHE A 57 0.50 6.75 -8.26
N VAL A 58 -0.14 7.71 -7.59
CA VAL A 58 0.51 8.55 -6.59
C VAL A 58 0.22 8.05 -5.17
N ASP A 59 0.83 8.71 -4.21
CA ASP A 59 0.92 8.22 -2.84
C ASP A 59 -0.09 8.86 -1.87
N GLN A 60 -0.94 9.76 -2.36
CA GLN A 60 -1.98 10.42 -1.55
C GLN A 60 -3.26 10.66 -2.34
N TYR A 61 -4.41 10.23 -1.79
CA TYR A 61 -5.74 10.35 -2.42
C TYR A 61 -6.80 10.70 -1.38
N ASN A 62 -7.88 11.36 -1.80
CA ASN A 62 -9.12 11.37 -1.02
C ASN A 62 -9.72 9.95 -1.00
N ILE A 63 -10.55 9.64 -0.01
CA ILE A 63 -11.14 8.29 0.16
C ILE A 63 -12.05 7.90 -0.99
N ASP A 64 -12.62 8.87 -1.70
CA ASP A 64 -13.41 8.65 -2.91
C ASP A 64 -12.56 8.44 -4.17
N GLY A 65 -11.22 8.42 -4.04
CA GLY A 65 -10.26 8.24 -5.13
C GLY A 65 -9.88 9.52 -5.86
N THR A 66 -10.41 10.68 -5.49
CA THR A 66 -10.04 11.96 -6.11
C THR A 66 -8.69 12.48 -5.61
N THR A 67 -8.07 13.38 -6.36
CA THR A 67 -6.79 14.01 -5.96
C THR A 67 -6.96 14.85 -4.69
N VAL A 68 -5.98 14.78 -3.80
CA VAL A 68 -5.95 15.60 -2.58
C VAL A 68 -5.86 17.09 -2.90
N THR A 69 -6.58 17.93 -2.16
CA THR A 69 -6.49 19.39 -2.28
C THR A 69 -5.17 19.93 -1.74
N ASP A 70 -4.62 19.27 -0.71
CA ASP A 70 -3.32 19.60 -0.14
C ASP A 70 -2.49 18.34 0.09
N THR A 71 -1.26 18.33 -0.43
CA THR A 71 -0.31 17.22 -0.29
C THR A 71 0.38 17.29 1.07
N LEU A 72 0.35 16.19 1.83
CA LEU A 72 1.06 16.07 3.09
C LEU A 72 2.56 15.97 2.82
N ARG A 73 3.35 16.66 3.65
CA ARG A 73 4.80 16.71 3.51
C ARG A 73 5.44 15.41 3.98
N ALA A 74 6.53 15.04 3.31
CA ALA A 74 7.43 13.96 3.71
C ALA A 74 8.79 14.59 4.02
N GLY A 75 9.14 14.68 5.31
CA GLY A 75 10.29 15.46 5.76
C GLY A 75 10.24 16.91 5.27
N GLY A 76 11.31 17.35 4.61
CA GLY A 76 11.42 18.70 4.01
C GLY A 76 10.69 18.88 2.67
N TYR A 77 10.08 17.83 2.13
CA TYR A 77 9.57 17.80 0.76
C TYR A 77 8.03 17.80 0.71
N LYS A 78 7.45 18.38 -0.34
CA LYS A 78 6.01 18.45 -0.58
C LYS A 78 5.67 18.14 -2.03
N ALA A 79 5.54 16.86 -2.35
CA ALA A 79 5.23 16.36 -3.68
C ALA A 79 4.39 15.07 -3.59
N LEU A 80 3.56 14.83 -4.61
CA LEU A 80 2.94 13.53 -4.84
C LEU A 80 3.96 12.65 -5.56
N ARG A 81 4.07 11.39 -5.16
CA ARG A 81 5.07 10.46 -5.73
C ARG A 81 4.47 9.10 -6.01
N HIS A 82 5.11 8.36 -6.90
CA HIS A 82 4.87 6.92 -7.05
C HIS A 82 5.70 6.18 -5.99
N SER A 83 5.28 6.29 -4.73
CA SER A 83 6.11 5.91 -3.60
C SER A 83 6.25 4.39 -3.47
N LEU A 84 7.50 3.92 -3.35
CA LEU A 84 7.86 2.51 -3.29
C LEU A 84 7.12 1.77 -2.18
N GLY A 85 6.89 2.40 -1.03
CA GLY A 85 6.13 1.81 0.06
C GLY A 85 4.69 1.46 -0.33
N LEU A 86 4.01 2.31 -1.11
CA LEU A 86 2.67 2.01 -1.62
C LEU A 86 2.70 0.96 -2.74
N VAL A 87 3.74 0.98 -3.60
CA VAL A 87 3.99 -0.09 -4.58
C VAL A 87 4.12 -1.44 -3.88
N ALA A 88 4.91 -1.49 -2.80
CA ALA A 88 5.15 -2.70 -2.03
C ALA A 88 3.86 -3.25 -1.40
N THR A 89 3.07 -2.41 -0.72
CA THR A 89 1.86 -2.90 -0.04
C THR A 89 0.72 -3.21 -1.01
N SER A 90 0.62 -2.49 -2.13
CA SER A 90 -0.33 -2.82 -3.21
C SER A 90 0.03 -4.10 -3.95
N ALA A 91 1.32 -4.49 -3.99
CA ALA A 91 1.73 -5.81 -4.43
C ALA A 91 1.42 -6.89 -3.38
N ALA A 92 1.68 -6.65 -2.10
CA ALA A 92 1.41 -7.62 -1.03
C ALA A 92 -0.08 -8.03 -0.96
N VAL A 93 -1.02 -7.10 -1.16
CA VAL A 93 -2.46 -7.40 -1.17
C VAL A 93 -2.89 -8.29 -2.34
N SER A 94 -2.02 -8.55 -3.34
CA SER A 94 -2.26 -9.56 -4.38
C SER A 94 -2.55 -10.94 -3.80
N LEU A 95 -2.11 -11.25 -2.57
CA LEU A 95 -2.46 -12.50 -1.87
C LEU A 95 -3.97 -12.68 -1.69
N THR A 96 -4.73 -11.58 -1.64
CA THR A 96 -6.19 -11.60 -1.55
C THR A 96 -6.88 -11.43 -2.90
N CYS A 97 -6.15 -11.34 -4.02
CA CYS A 97 -6.73 -11.06 -5.33
C CYS A 97 -6.78 -12.31 -6.22
N SER A 98 -7.86 -12.44 -6.99
CA SER A 98 -8.05 -13.50 -8.01
C SER A 98 -8.02 -13.03 -9.47
N HIS A 99 -7.90 -11.73 -9.74
CA HIS A 99 -7.88 -11.20 -11.11
C HIS A 99 -6.46 -11.11 -11.67
N SER A 100 -6.29 -11.14 -13.00
CA SER A 100 -4.97 -11.17 -13.65
C SER A 100 -4.06 -9.96 -13.33
N LYS A 101 -4.65 -8.78 -13.08
CA LYS A 101 -3.88 -7.55 -12.77
C LYS A 101 -2.96 -7.69 -11.55
N SER A 102 -3.26 -8.62 -10.63
CA SER A 102 -2.47 -8.80 -9.41
C SER A 102 -1.03 -9.22 -9.71
N TRP A 103 -0.81 -9.93 -10.82
CA TRP A 103 0.52 -10.30 -11.31
C TRP A 103 1.32 -9.08 -11.77
N GLU A 104 0.68 -8.08 -12.36
CA GLU A 104 1.34 -6.86 -12.80
C GLU A 104 1.80 -6.01 -11.59
N PHE A 105 1.03 -5.97 -10.50
CA PHE A 105 1.50 -5.36 -9.24
C PHE A 105 2.71 -6.10 -8.67
N ILE A 106 2.72 -7.43 -8.70
CA ILE A 106 3.85 -8.24 -8.22
C ILE A 106 5.09 -7.99 -9.08
N ASP A 107 4.93 -7.98 -10.41
CA ASP A 107 6.04 -7.75 -11.34
C ASP A 107 6.58 -6.32 -11.25
N ALA A 108 5.71 -5.31 -11.18
CA ALA A 108 6.11 -3.93 -10.96
C ALA A 108 6.91 -3.78 -9.65
N PHE A 109 6.42 -4.37 -8.55
CA PHE A 109 7.15 -4.37 -7.29
C PHE A 109 8.48 -5.14 -7.35
N TRP A 110 8.51 -6.30 -7.98
CA TRP A 110 9.73 -7.09 -8.14
C TRP A 110 10.85 -6.33 -8.87
N ASN A 111 10.47 -5.54 -9.87
CA ASN A 111 11.40 -4.72 -10.64
C ASN A 111 11.65 -3.33 -10.05
N ALA A 112 10.91 -2.92 -9.01
CA ALA A 112 11.04 -1.62 -8.40
C ALA A 112 12.36 -1.48 -7.61
N LYS A 113 12.97 -0.29 -7.71
CA LYS A 113 14.23 0.04 -7.03
C LYS A 113 13.97 1.00 -5.89
N HIS A 114 14.69 0.81 -4.79
CA HIS A 114 14.73 1.76 -3.69
C HIS A 114 15.79 2.82 -3.94
N GLU A 115 15.42 3.83 -4.72
CA GLU A 115 16.30 4.91 -5.15
C GLU A 115 15.65 6.29 -4.91
N PRO A 116 16.43 7.39 -4.88
CA PRO A 116 15.87 8.72 -4.70
C PRO A 116 14.87 9.08 -5.80
N TYR A 117 13.79 9.75 -5.41
CA TYR A 117 12.78 10.27 -6.33
C TYR A 117 13.32 11.45 -7.14
N ALA A 118 12.56 11.88 -8.17
CA ALA A 118 12.95 12.99 -9.05
C ALA A 118 13.20 14.32 -8.33
N ASP A 119 12.58 14.53 -7.16
CA ASP A 119 12.81 15.70 -6.32
C ASP A 119 13.96 15.54 -5.32
N GLY A 120 14.68 14.41 -5.38
CA GLY A 120 15.81 14.08 -4.51
C GLY A 120 15.39 13.55 -3.13
N TYR A 121 14.09 13.45 -2.84
CA TYR A 121 13.64 12.79 -1.62
C TYR A 121 13.98 11.30 -1.68
N TYR A 122 14.42 10.74 -0.55
CA TYR A 122 14.73 9.32 -0.43
C TYR A 122 14.27 8.86 0.95
N ASP A 123 13.27 7.99 1.00
CA ASP A 123 12.75 7.45 2.26
C ASP A 123 13.40 6.10 2.56
N GLU A 124 14.59 6.13 3.15
CA GLU A 124 15.32 4.93 3.54
C GLU A 124 14.54 4.04 4.52
N TYR A 125 13.72 4.67 5.37
CA TYR A 125 13.10 4.00 6.49
C TYR A 125 11.75 3.41 6.11
N TYR A 126 10.80 4.24 5.70
CA TYR A 126 9.41 3.79 5.57
C TYR A 126 9.21 2.98 4.30
N ASP A 127 9.72 3.45 3.16
CA ASP A 127 9.67 2.68 1.91
C ASP A 127 10.48 1.38 2.04
N GLY A 128 11.68 1.45 2.63
CA GLY A 128 12.54 0.28 2.82
C GLY A 128 11.91 -0.80 3.70
N LEU A 129 11.27 -0.41 4.81
CA LEU A 129 10.57 -1.36 5.68
C LEU A 129 9.34 -1.98 5.00
N LEU A 130 8.52 -1.19 4.31
CA LEU A 130 7.36 -1.71 3.59
C LEU A 130 7.77 -2.63 2.45
N GLN A 131 8.85 -2.31 1.74
CA GLN A 131 9.43 -3.19 0.72
C GLN A 131 9.88 -4.53 1.33
N LEU A 132 10.62 -4.51 2.44
CA LEU A 132 11.06 -5.74 3.11
C LEU A 132 9.87 -6.63 3.51
N PHE A 133 8.85 -6.05 4.14
CA PHE A 133 7.67 -6.81 4.55
C PHE A 133 6.88 -7.36 3.36
N ALA A 134 6.74 -6.59 2.28
CA ALA A 134 6.10 -7.08 1.06
C ALA A 134 6.86 -8.27 0.45
N PHE A 135 8.20 -8.24 0.44
CA PHE A 135 8.99 -9.41 0.02
C PHE A 135 8.75 -10.62 0.93
N MET A 136 8.69 -10.43 2.25
CA MET A 136 8.39 -11.52 3.17
C MET A 136 6.98 -12.10 2.91
N HIS A 137 5.99 -11.26 2.66
CA HIS A 137 4.63 -11.69 2.29
C HIS A 137 4.62 -12.51 1.01
N LEU A 138 5.13 -11.94 -0.09
CA LEU A 138 5.03 -12.53 -1.42
C LEU A 138 5.93 -13.75 -1.62
N SER A 139 7.00 -13.88 -0.83
CA SER A 139 7.84 -15.09 -0.81
C SER A 139 7.30 -16.22 0.09
N GLY A 140 6.21 -15.98 0.83
CA GLY A 140 5.68 -16.93 1.81
C GLY A 140 6.58 -17.11 3.05
N LYS A 141 7.48 -16.15 3.31
CA LYS A 141 8.42 -16.16 4.45
C LYS A 141 7.97 -15.32 5.64
N TYR A 142 6.84 -14.61 5.53
CA TYR A 142 6.18 -13.97 6.66
C TYR A 142 5.24 -14.95 7.36
N GLN A 143 5.76 -15.64 8.39
CA GLN A 143 5.06 -16.76 9.05
C GLN A 143 4.87 -16.52 10.54
N ILE A 144 3.84 -17.16 11.11
CA ILE A 144 3.63 -17.19 12.55
C ILE A 144 4.71 -18.07 13.18
N ILE A 145 5.47 -17.50 14.12
CA ILE A 145 6.36 -18.27 15.00
C ILE A 145 5.60 -18.53 16.28
N PHE A 146 5.04 -19.74 16.42
CA PHE A 146 4.31 -20.11 17.61
C PHE A 146 5.25 -20.24 18.82
N PRO A 147 4.84 -19.74 20.01
CA PRO A 147 5.62 -19.93 21.22
C PRO A 147 5.75 -21.43 21.51
N HIS A 148 6.93 -21.84 21.96
CA HIS A 148 7.13 -23.20 22.45
C HIS A 148 6.75 -23.20 23.93
N ASN A 149 5.90 -24.14 24.36
CA ASN A 149 5.62 -24.32 25.78
C ASN A 149 6.93 -24.75 26.48
N ILE A 150 7.46 -23.89 27.35
CA ILE A 150 8.54 -24.23 28.29
C ILE A 150 7.90 -24.71 29.59
#